data_AF-A0A7Y2C2J4-F1
#
_entry.id   AF-A0A7Y2C2J4-F1
#
_cell.length_a   1.000
_cell.length_b   1.000
_cell.length_c   1.000
_cell.angle_alpha   90.00
_cell.angle_beta   90.00
_cell.angle_gamma   90.00
#
_symmetry.space_group_name_H-M   'P 1'
#
loop_
_entity.id
_entity.type
_entity.pdbx_description
1 polymer ?
#
loop_
_entity_poly.entity_id
_entity_poly.type
_entity_poly.pdbx_seq_one_letter_code
_entity_poly.pdbx_strand_id
1 'polypeptide(L)'
;IKWIFKMLDTLGTRRPTKEQIADYASSTIASGKVIPGYGHAVLREPDPRFIAQKRFAEEYIRDSELIEVVWKCFDVIPEILKGLGKVKNPWPNVDAHSGALLVHYGMTEYSFYTVLFGVSRALGVLSQLCWSRALGFPLERPKSVTTKWVKEFLAEQMEAASN
;
A
#
# COMPACT_ATOMS: atom_id res chain seq x y z
N ILE A 1 6.95 3.78 -5.99
CA ILE A 1 8.09 4.42 -6.68
C ILE A 1 7.80 4.85 -8.13
N LYS A 2 7.29 3.98 -9.03
CA LYS A 2 7.02 4.35 -10.44
C LYS A 2 6.12 5.58 -10.61
N TRP A 3 5.11 5.74 -9.74
CA TRP A 3 4.25 6.92 -9.74
C TRP A 3 5.03 8.22 -9.43
N ILE A 4 5.98 8.17 -8.49
CA ILE A 4 6.85 9.30 -8.16
C ILE A 4 7.72 9.68 -9.36
N PHE A 5 8.35 8.70 -10.04
CA PHE A 5 9.14 9.01 -11.24
C PHE A 5 8.28 9.62 -12.34
N LYS A 6 7.09 9.06 -12.59
CA LYS A 6 6.18 9.64 -13.57
C LYS A 6 5.79 11.08 -13.22
N MET A 7 5.57 11.38 -11.95
CA MET A 7 5.32 12.74 -11.47
C MET A 7 6.51 13.65 -11.77
N LEU A 8 7.72 13.24 -11.38
CA LEU A 8 8.95 14.02 -11.61
C LEU A 8 9.20 14.28 -13.11
N ASP A 9 9.00 13.27 -13.95
CA ASP A 9 9.12 13.38 -15.41
C ASP A 9 8.07 14.35 -15.99
N THR A 10 6.82 14.27 -15.51
CA THR A 10 5.75 15.17 -15.95
C THR A 10 6.00 16.62 -15.54
N LEU A 11 6.55 16.83 -14.34
CA LEU A 11 6.85 18.15 -13.81
C LEU A 11 8.19 18.72 -14.34
N GLY A 12 9.01 17.90 -14.98
CA GLY A 12 10.33 18.30 -15.49
C GLY A 12 11.32 18.73 -14.39
N THR A 13 11.15 18.25 -13.16
CA THR A 13 11.99 18.63 -12.01
C THR A 13 12.25 17.44 -11.08
N ARG A 14 13.42 17.45 -10.43
CA ARG A 14 13.78 16.50 -9.37
C ARG A 14 13.43 17.01 -7.97
N ARG A 15 13.14 18.30 -7.83
CA ARG A 15 12.81 18.97 -6.56
C ARG A 15 11.47 19.70 -6.65
N PRO A 16 10.35 18.98 -6.87
CA PRO A 16 9.04 19.60 -6.93
C PRO A 16 8.68 20.31 -5.60
N THR A 17 7.92 21.40 -5.71
CA THR A 17 7.33 22.07 -4.54
C THR A 17 6.14 21.27 -4.01
N LYS A 18 5.66 21.63 -2.80
CA LYS A 18 4.49 20.97 -2.21
C LYS A 18 3.23 21.23 -3.06
N GLU A 19 3.14 22.41 -3.65
CA GLU A 19 2.04 22.83 -4.53
C GLU A 19 2.03 22.01 -5.83
N GLN A 20 3.20 21.83 -6.47
CA GLN A 20 3.30 21.00 -7.67
C GLN A 20 2.91 19.53 -7.40
N ILE A 21 3.29 19.00 -6.23
CA ILE A 21 2.87 17.66 -5.80
C ILE A 21 1.35 17.62 -5.56
N ALA A 22 0.79 18.66 -4.93
CA ALA A 22 -0.64 18.76 -4.67
C ALA A 22 -1.47 18.77 -5.96
N ASP A 23 -1.05 19.56 -6.94
CA ASP A 23 -1.71 19.66 -8.25
C ASP A 23 -1.64 18.34 -9.02
N TYR A 24 -0.48 17.67 -8.99
CA TYR A 24 -0.31 16.37 -9.63
C TYR A 24 -1.12 15.26 -8.94
N ALA A 25 -1.15 15.25 -7.60
CA ALA A 25 -1.96 14.32 -6.83
C ALA A 25 -3.46 14.53 -7.09
N SER A 26 -3.91 15.78 -7.11
CA SER A 26 -5.31 16.14 -7.38
C SER A 26 -5.73 15.76 -8.80
N SER A 27 -4.89 16.02 -9.81
CA SER A 27 -5.16 15.60 -11.19
C SER A 27 -5.17 14.07 -11.36
N THR A 28 -4.29 13.35 -10.65
CA THR A 28 -4.33 11.88 -10.60
C THR A 28 -5.69 11.39 -10.12
N ILE A 29 -6.19 11.94 -9.01
CA ILE A 29 -7.47 11.54 -8.43
C ILE A 29 -8.64 11.95 -9.32
N ALA A 30 -8.61 13.16 -9.89
CA ALA A 30 -9.64 13.65 -10.80
C ALA A 30 -9.77 12.77 -12.06
N SER A 31 -8.67 12.15 -12.50
CA SER A 31 -8.65 11.18 -13.60
C SER A 31 -9.18 9.78 -13.22
N GLY A 32 -9.72 9.60 -12.01
CA GLY A 32 -10.23 8.33 -11.51
C GLY A 32 -9.14 7.33 -11.08
N LYS A 33 -7.88 7.78 -10.97
CA LYS A 33 -6.76 6.94 -10.54
C LYS A 33 -6.53 7.05 -9.04
N VAL A 34 -5.89 6.03 -8.49
CA VAL A 34 -5.46 5.99 -7.09
C VAL A 34 -4.00 6.43 -6.96
N ILE A 35 -3.65 6.96 -5.78
CA ILE A 35 -2.26 7.25 -5.42
C ILE A 35 -1.67 6.01 -4.73
N PRO A 36 -0.68 5.33 -5.34
CA PRO A 36 -0.11 4.12 -4.76
C PRO A 36 0.51 4.38 -3.39
N GLY A 37 0.24 3.49 -2.44
CA GLY A 37 0.78 3.60 -1.07
C GLY A 37 -0.14 4.30 -0.08
N TYR A 38 -1.23 4.95 -0.52
CA TYR A 38 -2.17 5.71 0.32
C TYR A 38 -3.59 5.13 0.24
N GLY A 39 -4.44 5.46 1.24
CA GLY A 39 -5.88 5.20 1.18
C GLY A 39 -6.32 3.81 1.68
N HIS A 40 -5.61 3.27 2.67
CA HIS A 40 -5.92 1.94 3.21
C HIS A 40 -7.23 1.88 3.99
N ALA A 41 -7.95 0.75 3.87
CA ALA A 41 -9.24 0.54 4.53
C ALA A 41 -9.17 0.48 6.08
N VAL A 42 -8.00 0.16 6.64
CA VAL A 42 -7.84 -0.19 8.05
C VAL A 42 -6.96 0.78 8.86
N LEU A 43 -5.90 1.33 8.27
CA LEU A 43 -4.86 2.08 9.01
C LEU A 43 -5.31 3.48 9.40
N ARG A 44 -5.62 3.73 10.67
CA ARG A 44 -6.11 5.03 11.18
C ARG A 44 -5.03 6.09 11.38
N GLU A 45 -3.76 5.67 11.34
CA GLU A 45 -2.56 6.48 11.52
C GLU A 45 -1.49 6.03 10.51
N PRO A 46 -0.38 6.79 10.33
CA PRO A 46 0.74 6.35 9.51
C PRO A 46 1.24 4.96 9.91
N ASP A 47 1.43 4.09 8.93
CA ASP A 47 1.96 2.74 9.15
C ASP A 47 3.30 2.81 9.91
N PRO A 48 3.44 2.15 11.08
CA PRO A 48 4.69 2.14 11.82
C PRO A 48 5.90 1.69 10.99
N ARG A 49 5.69 0.84 9.97
CA ARG A 49 6.74 0.40 9.05
C ARG A 49 7.19 1.51 8.09
N PHE A 50 6.27 2.39 7.67
CA PHE A 50 6.64 3.60 6.94
C PHE A 50 7.47 4.52 7.83
N ILE A 51 7.04 4.72 9.09
CA ILE A 51 7.76 5.56 10.05
C ILE A 51 9.16 5.01 10.35
N ALA A 52 9.31 3.69 10.50
CA ALA A 52 10.62 3.07 10.68
C ALA A 52 11.57 3.35 9.51
N GLN A 53 11.09 3.25 8.26
CA GLN A 53 11.86 3.56 7.06
C GLN A 53 12.20 5.05 6.95
N LYS A 54 11.26 5.92 7.33
CA LYS A 54 11.51 7.36 7.41
C LYS A 54 12.62 7.68 8.42
N ARG A 55 12.57 7.11 9.63
CA ARG A 55 13.60 7.31 10.67
C ARG A 55 14.98 6.83 10.20
N PHE A 56 15.03 5.66 9.57
CA PHE A 56 16.27 5.17 8.96
C PHE A 56 16.84 6.15 7.92
N ALA A 57 15.98 6.70 7.05
CA ALA A 57 16.42 7.70 6.08
C ALA A 57 16.93 8.98 6.74
N GLU A 58 16.25 9.47 7.78
CA GLU A 58 16.65 10.68 8.52
C GLU A 58 18.02 10.53 9.19
N GLU A 59 18.35 9.32 9.65
CA GLU A 59 19.61 9.04 10.34
C GLU A 59 20.79 8.82 9.38
N TYR A 60 20.56 8.08 8.30
CA TYR A 60 21.66 7.56 7.46
C TYR A 60 21.78 8.23 6.09
N ILE A 61 20.75 8.94 5.61
CA ILE A 61 20.73 9.49 4.25
C ILE A 61 20.63 11.01 4.29
N ARG A 62 21.60 11.67 3.67
CA ARG A 62 21.64 13.14 3.53
C ARG A 62 21.40 13.55 2.09
N ASP A 63 20.68 14.65 1.89
CA ASP A 63 20.50 15.34 0.59
C ASP A 63 19.93 14.49 -0.57
N SER A 64 19.14 13.46 -0.23
CA SER A 64 18.49 12.62 -1.25
C SER A 64 17.23 13.27 -1.80
N GLU A 65 17.32 13.78 -3.04
CA GLU A 65 16.20 14.44 -3.75
C GLU A 65 14.96 13.55 -3.80
N LEU A 66 15.13 12.25 -4.04
CA LEU A 66 14.02 11.31 -4.16
C LEU A 66 13.33 11.06 -2.81
N ILE A 67 14.08 10.99 -1.71
CA ILE A 67 13.52 10.78 -0.37
C ILE A 67 12.82 12.04 0.11
N GLU A 68 13.39 13.21 -0.16
CA GLU A 68 12.72 14.49 0.10
C GLU A 68 11.36 14.57 -0.61
N VAL A 69 11.25 14.09 -1.84
CA VAL A 69 9.97 14.01 -2.57
C VAL A 69 8.98 13.10 -1.86
N VAL A 70 9.40 11.91 -1.39
CA VAL A 70 8.54 11.01 -0.62
C VAL A 70 8.02 11.69 0.66
N TRP A 71 8.86 12.45 1.36
CA TRP A 71 8.46 13.18 2.56
C TRP A 71 7.49 14.32 2.25
N LYS A 72 7.72 15.08 1.16
CA LYS A 72 6.74 16.09 0.70
C LYS A 72 5.41 15.46 0.32
N CYS A 73 5.42 14.29 -0.33
CA CYS A 73 4.20 13.52 -0.59
C CYS A 73 3.49 13.11 0.71
N PHE A 74 4.24 12.70 1.74
CA PHE A 74 3.67 12.39 3.06
C PHE A 74 3.01 13.60 3.72
N ASP A 75 3.57 14.79 3.58
CA ASP A 75 2.98 16.02 4.14
C ASP A 75 1.70 16.45 3.41
N VAL A 76 1.66 16.28 2.09
CA VAL A 76 0.63 16.89 1.22
C VAL A 76 -0.54 15.96 0.93
N ILE A 77 -0.25 14.71 0.57
CA ILE A 77 -1.27 13.79 0.04
C ILE A 77 -2.34 13.44 1.06
N PRO A 78 -2.04 13.22 2.36
CA PRO A 78 -3.08 12.88 3.33
C PRO A 78 -4.17 13.95 3.45
N GLU A 79 -3.81 15.23 3.43
CA GLU A 79 -4.77 16.33 3.54
C GLU A 79 -5.69 16.42 2.31
N ILE A 80 -5.13 16.21 1.11
CA ILE A 80 -5.93 16.12 -0.13
C ILE A 80 -6.94 14.97 -0.03
N LEU A 81 -6.51 13.79 0.40
CA LEU A 81 -7.38 12.62 0.52
C LEU A 81 -8.48 12.81 1.57
N LYS A 82 -8.20 13.51 2.69
CA LYS A 82 -9.21 13.89 3.69
C LYS A 82 -10.26 14.83 3.09
N GLY A 83 -9.82 15.85 2.36
CA GLY A 83 -10.71 16.85 1.75
C GLY A 83 -11.74 16.27 0.76
N LEU A 84 -11.45 15.09 0.18
CA LEU A 84 -12.36 14.42 -0.75
C LEU A 84 -13.52 13.67 -0.07
N GLY A 85 -13.45 13.40 1.23
CA GLY A 85 -14.50 12.68 1.98
C GLY A 85 -14.72 11.21 1.59
N LYS A 86 -14.02 10.71 0.55
CA LYS A 86 -14.15 9.33 0.05
C LYS A 86 -13.18 8.33 0.70
N VAL A 87 -12.10 8.83 1.31
CA VAL A 87 -11.03 8.00 1.87
C VAL A 87 -11.16 7.97 3.39
N LYS A 88 -11.49 6.79 3.93
CA LYS A 88 -11.65 6.61 5.39
C LYS A 88 -10.34 6.84 6.13
N ASN A 89 -9.22 6.34 5.61
CA ASN A 89 -7.91 6.59 6.19
C ASN A 89 -6.87 6.97 5.13
N PRO A 90 -6.33 8.20 5.19
CA PRO A 90 -5.53 8.78 4.12
C PRO A 90 -4.02 8.50 4.27
N TRP A 91 -3.62 7.63 5.19
CA TRP A 91 -2.22 7.49 5.59
C TRP A 91 -1.43 6.54 4.69
N PRO A 92 -0.10 6.74 4.57
CA PRO A 92 0.74 5.87 3.77
C PRO A 92 1.02 4.53 4.47
N ASN A 93 1.40 3.55 3.67
CA ASN A 93 1.98 2.27 4.13
C ASN A 93 3.48 2.15 3.81
N VAL A 94 4.08 1.05 4.24
CA VAL A 94 5.48 0.68 3.97
C VAL A 94 5.94 0.78 2.49
N ASP A 95 5.05 0.51 1.53
CA ASP A 95 5.36 0.54 0.09
C ASP A 95 5.49 1.96 -0.46
N ALA A 96 4.99 2.97 0.28
CA ALA A 96 5.13 4.37 -0.09
C ALA A 96 6.57 4.89 0.09
N HIS A 97 7.39 4.26 0.94
CA HIS A 97 8.76 4.71 1.27
C HIS A 97 9.85 3.78 0.74
N SER A 98 9.71 2.46 0.99
CA SER A 98 10.73 1.43 0.69
C SER A 98 11.36 1.53 -0.69
N GLY A 99 10.58 1.80 -1.73
CA GLY A 99 11.09 1.91 -3.09
C GLY A 99 12.11 3.04 -3.28
N ALA A 100 11.99 4.16 -2.56
CA ALA A 100 12.93 5.27 -2.65
C ALA A 100 14.25 4.96 -1.93
N LEU A 101 14.20 4.22 -0.82
CA LEU A 101 15.40 3.71 -0.13
C LEU A 101 16.21 2.79 -1.05
N LEU A 102 15.53 1.84 -1.69
CA LEU A 102 16.19 0.89 -2.60
C LEU A 102 16.88 1.62 -3.78
N VAL A 103 16.17 2.57 -4.41
CA VAL A 103 16.76 3.36 -5.50
C VAL A 103 17.95 4.18 -5.01
N HIS A 104 17.86 4.80 -3.84
CA HIS A 104 18.95 5.62 -3.30
C HIS A 104 20.26 4.85 -3.18
N TYR A 105 20.20 3.56 -2.79
CA TYR A 105 21.36 2.68 -2.71
C TYR A 105 21.69 1.94 -4.01
N GLY A 106 21.12 2.35 -5.15
CA GLY A 106 21.46 1.83 -6.48
C GLY A 106 20.69 0.59 -6.92
N MET A 107 19.69 0.14 -6.17
CA MET A 107 18.79 -0.94 -6.62
C MET A 107 17.68 -0.32 -7.48
N THR A 108 17.85 -0.36 -8.80
CA THR A 108 16.92 0.29 -9.76
C THR A 108 16.02 -0.68 -10.51
N GLU A 109 16.20 -1.98 -10.28
CA GLU A 109 15.52 -3.06 -10.98
C GLU A 109 14.17 -3.33 -10.32
N TYR A 110 13.17 -2.47 -10.57
CA TYR A 110 11.88 -2.50 -9.87
C TYR A 110 11.15 -3.86 -9.92
N SER A 111 11.35 -4.64 -10.98
CA SER A 111 10.80 -6.00 -11.10
C SER A 111 11.38 -6.97 -10.07
N PHE A 112 12.56 -6.69 -9.52
CA PHE A 112 13.23 -7.51 -8.53
C PHE A 112 12.76 -7.25 -7.09
N TYR A 113 12.07 -6.14 -6.82
CA TYR A 113 11.68 -5.76 -5.46
C TYR A 113 10.78 -6.81 -4.77
N THR A 114 9.95 -7.52 -5.54
CA THR A 114 9.12 -8.60 -5.01
C THR A 114 9.94 -9.80 -4.53
N VAL A 115 11.14 -10.02 -5.06
CA VAL A 115 12.06 -11.05 -4.57
C VAL A 115 12.54 -10.70 -3.15
N LEU A 116 12.96 -9.46 -2.92
CA LEU A 116 13.34 -8.97 -1.58
C LEU A 116 12.18 -9.13 -0.59
N PHE A 117 10.96 -8.81 -1.03
CA PHE A 117 9.77 -9.01 -0.22
C PHE A 117 9.54 -10.49 0.11
N GLY A 118 9.69 -11.39 -0.87
CA GLY A 118 9.58 -12.83 -0.66
C GLY A 118 10.57 -13.37 0.38
N VAL A 119 11.84 -12.95 0.29
CA VAL A 119 12.89 -13.32 1.26
C VAL A 119 12.53 -12.84 2.67
N SER A 120 12.09 -11.59 2.83
CA SER A 120 11.65 -11.07 4.12
C SER A 120 10.42 -11.81 4.66
N ARG A 121 9.43 -12.08 3.80
CA ARG A 121 8.17 -12.74 4.18
C ARG A 121 8.36 -14.20 4.58
N ALA A 122 9.37 -14.88 4.05
CA ALA A 122 9.70 -16.26 4.38
C ALA A 122 9.85 -16.47 5.89
N LEU A 123 10.46 -15.52 6.62
CA LEU A 123 10.65 -15.58 8.06
C LEU A 123 9.32 -15.78 8.81
N GLY A 124 8.29 -15.01 8.46
CA GLY A 124 6.98 -15.08 9.11
C GLY A 124 6.20 -16.35 8.73
N VAL A 125 6.09 -16.63 7.42
CA VAL A 125 5.26 -17.75 6.94
C VAL A 125 5.84 -19.11 7.31
N LEU A 126 7.17 -19.27 7.30
CA LEU A 126 7.82 -20.51 7.71
C LEU A 126 7.76 -20.70 9.23
N SER A 127 7.88 -19.62 10.02
CA SER A 127 7.67 -19.69 11.47
C SER A 127 6.25 -20.16 11.80
N GLN A 128 5.24 -19.59 11.14
CA GLN A 128 3.84 -20.02 11.31
C GLN A 128 3.65 -21.46 10.84
N LEU A 129 4.31 -21.88 9.75
CA LEU A 129 4.25 -23.24 9.25
C LEU A 129 4.74 -24.26 10.29
N CYS A 130 5.87 -23.98 10.96
CA CYS A 130 6.38 -24.81 12.04
C CYS A 130 5.33 -24.99 13.14
N TRP A 131 4.70 -23.89 13.59
CA TRP A 131 3.63 -23.93 14.59
C TRP A 131 2.39 -24.68 14.11
N SER A 132 1.98 -24.52 12.85
CA SER A 132 0.84 -25.25 12.30
C SER A 132 1.07 -26.76 12.29
N ARG A 133 2.33 -27.22 12.15
CA ARG A 133 2.67 -28.64 12.29
C ARG A 133 2.71 -29.08 13.74
N ALA A 134 3.34 -28.29 14.62
CA ALA A 134 3.41 -28.58 16.04
C ALA A 134 2.02 -28.68 16.70
N LEU A 135 1.07 -27.84 16.28
CA LEU A 135 -0.31 -27.81 16.77
C LEU A 135 -1.24 -28.79 16.02
N GLY A 136 -0.73 -29.55 15.05
CA GLY A 136 -1.53 -30.54 14.33
C GLY A 136 -2.69 -29.95 13.51
N PHE A 137 -2.55 -28.74 12.96
CA PHE A 137 -3.62 -28.13 12.18
C PHE A 137 -3.99 -28.99 10.96
N PRO A 138 -5.30 -29.24 10.71
CA PRO A 138 -5.76 -30.10 9.63
C PRO A 138 -5.65 -29.41 8.27
N LEU A 139 -6.03 -30.14 7.20
CA LEU A 139 -6.15 -29.59 5.86
C LEU A 139 -7.20 -28.47 5.83
N GLU A 140 -6.82 -27.28 5.35
CA GLU A 140 -7.76 -26.21 5.04
C GLU A 140 -8.63 -26.61 3.83
N ARG A 141 -9.95 -26.73 4.03
CA ARG A 141 -10.87 -27.22 2.99
C ARG A 141 -12.19 -26.42 2.96
N PRO A 142 -12.16 -25.15 2.52
CA PRO A 142 -13.38 -24.35 2.38
C PRO A 142 -14.31 -24.93 1.31
N LYS A 143 -15.62 -24.77 1.50
CA LYS A 143 -16.62 -25.19 0.51
C LYS A 143 -16.84 -24.08 -0.51
N SER A 144 -16.60 -24.37 -1.78
CA SER A 144 -16.98 -23.48 -2.88
C SER A 144 -18.46 -23.62 -3.21
N VAL A 145 -19.13 -22.51 -3.50
CA VAL A 145 -20.51 -22.47 -3.96
C VAL A 145 -20.62 -21.63 -5.22
N THR A 146 -21.62 -21.91 -6.05
CA THR A 146 -21.89 -21.13 -7.26
C THR A 146 -22.94 -20.06 -6.98
N THR A 147 -23.03 -19.03 -7.82
CA THR A 147 -24.11 -18.03 -7.73
C THR A 147 -25.50 -18.68 -7.81
N LYS A 148 -25.65 -19.74 -8.63
CA LYS A 148 -26.89 -20.52 -8.72
C LYS A 148 -27.25 -21.13 -7.37
N TRP A 149 -26.29 -21.83 -6.74
CA TRP A 149 -26.48 -22.42 -5.42
C TRP A 149 -26.88 -21.37 -4.37
N VAL A 150 -26.25 -20.18 -4.39
CA VAL A 150 -26.59 -19.10 -3.44
C VAL A 150 -28.02 -18.61 -3.64
N LYS A 151 -28.49 -18.46 -4.89
CA LYS A 151 -29.87 -18.05 -5.18
C LYS A 151 -30.88 -19.08 -4.70
N GLU A 152 -30.62 -20.36 -4.98
CA GLU A 152 -31.46 -21.48 -4.56
C GLU A 152 -31.52 -21.55 -3.03
N PHE A 153 -30.36 -21.49 -2.36
CA PHE A 153 -30.27 -21.47 -0.91
C PHE A 153 -31.09 -20.32 -0.29
N LEU A 154 -30.97 -19.09 -0.81
CA LEU A 154 -31.73 -17.95 -0.29
C LEU A 154 -33.24 -18.10 -0.51
N ALA A 155 -33.66 -18.63 -1.67
CA ALA A 155 -35.08 -18.86 -1.95
C ALA A 155 -35.67 -19.90 -0.97
N GLU A 156 -34.96 -21.00 -0.73
CA GLU A 156 -35.36 -22.02 0.25
C GLU A 156 -35.48 -21.44 1.67
N GLN A 157 -34.53 -20.60 2.08
CA GLN A 157 -34.59 -19.96 3.41
C GLN A 157 -35.75 -18.97 3.52
N MET A 158 -36.12 -18.26 2.45
CA MET A 158 -37.25 -17.32 2.44
C MET A 158 -38.60 -18.05 2.51
N GLU A 159 -38.74 -19.16 1.79
CA GLU A 159 -39.93 -20.01 1.87
C GLU A 159 -40.09 -20.64 3.26
N ALA A 160 -39.00 -21.11 3.87
CA ALA A 160 -39.01 -21.67 5.22
C ALA A 160 -39.35 -20.65 6.31
N ALA A 161 -39.01 -19.37 6.13
CA ALA A 161 -39.32 -18.29 7.06
C ALA A 161 -40.75 -17.73 6.92
N SER A 162 -41.45 -18.09 5.84
CA SER A 162 -42.82 -17.62 5.54
C SER A 162 -43.92 -18.60 5.97
N ASN A 163 -43.53 -19.79 6.43
CA ASN A 163 -44.41 -20.83 7.01
C ASN A 163 -44.25 -20.89 8.53
#